data_AF-A0A2V5PYF9-F1
#
_entry.id   AF-A0A2V5PYF9-F1
#
_cell.length_a   1.000
_cell.length_b   1.000
_cell.length_c   1.000
_cell.angle_alpha   90.00
_cell.angle_beta   90.00
_cell.angle_gamma   90.00
#
_symmetry.space_group_name_H-M   'P 1'
#
loop_
_entity.id
_entity.type
_entity.pdbx_description
1 polymer ?
#
loop_
_entity_poly.entity_id
_entity_poly.type
_entity_poly.pdbx_seq_one_letter_code
_entity_poly.pdbx_strand_id
1 'polypeptide(L)' 'MARKTAKKQFPARRKFNLRRDATVASGQREIERVFGLPEGSVRLHLPSGRPARADKSIDALLDGYARR' A
#
# COMPACT_ATOMS: atom_id res chain seq x y z
N MET A 1 -23.72 15.86 -13.78
CA MET A 1 -23.93 14.44 -13.41
C MET A 1 -22.57 13.80 -13.12
N ALA A 2 -22.16 13.70 -11.85
CA ALA A 2 -20.90 13.06 -11.48
C ALA A 2 -21.02 11.54 -11.70
N ARG A 3 -20.15 10.96 -12.55
CA ARG A 3 -20.12 9.51 -12.78
C ARG A 3 -19.76 8.82 -11.46
N LYS A 4 -20.71 8.08 -10.86
CA LYS A 4 -20.42 7.13 -9.77
C LYS A 4 -19.45 6.09 -10.31
N THR A 5 -18.17 6.23 -9.94
CA THR A 5 -17.17 5.20 -10.22
C THR A 5 -17.55 3.94 -9.44
N ALA A 6 -17.82 2.86 -10.15
CA ALA A 6 -18.11 1.56 -9.53
C ALA A 6 -16.99 1.22 -8.53
N LYS A 7 -17.37 0.79 -7.32
CA LYS A 7 -16.41 0.29 -6.33
C LYS A 7 -15.69 -0.89 -6.96
N LYS A 8 -14.39 -0.72 -7.22
CA LYS A 8 -13.51 -1.79 -7.70
C LYS A 8 -13.57 -2.90 -6.66
N GLN A 9 -14.30 -3.98 -6.94
CA GLN A 9 -14.31 -5.17 -6.10
C GLN A 9 -13.02 -5.92 -6.39
N PHE A 10 -12.15 -6.01 -5.39
CA PHE A 10 -10.95 -6.81 -5.47
C PHE A 10 -11.28 -8.23 -5.01
N PRO A 11 -10.83 -9.28 -5.73
CA PRO A 11 -10.98 -10.64 -5.26
C PRO A 11 -10.27 -10.80 -3.90
N ALA A 12 -10.83 -11.63 -3.01
CA ALA A 12 -10.19 -11.96 -1.75
C ALA A 12 -8.86 -12.68 -2.02
N ARG A 13 -7.75 -11.93 -1.95
CA ARG A 13 -6.41 -12.46 -2.17
C ARG A 13 -5.59 -12.31 -0.90
N ARG A 14 -4.84 -13.36 -0.56
CA ARG A 14 -3.87 -13.33 0.55
C ARG A 14 -2.71 -12.37 0.27
N LYS A 15 -2.40 -12.12 -1.00
CA LYS A 15 -1.29 -11.26 -1.43
C LYS A 15 -1.78 -10.26 -2.47
N PHE A 16 -1.40 -9.00 -2.29
CA PHE A 16 -1.59 -7.94 -3.26
C PHE A 16 -0.23 -7.42 -3.71
N ASN A 17 -0.10 -7.15 -5.01
CA ASN A 17 1.10 -6.56 -5.57
C ASN A 17 0.88 -5.05 -5.66
N LEU A 18 1.75 -4.28 -5.00
CA LEU A 18 1.83 -2.84 -5.17
C LEU A 18 2.70 -2.53 -6.39
N ARG A 19 2.42 -1.43 -7.07
CA ARG A 19 3.32 -0.96 -8.15
C ARG A 19 4.65 -0.51 -7.54
N ARG A 20 5.75 -0.73 -8.26
CA ARG A 20 7.10 -0.37 -7.80
C ARG A 20 7.29 1.14 -7.66
N ASP A 21 6.68 1.89 -8.58
CA ASP A 21 6.66 3.36 -8.61
C ASP A 21 5.71 3.99 -7.57
N ALA A 22 4.83 3.20 -6.94
CA ALA A 22 3.94 3.70 -5.92
C ALA A 22 4.68 4.03 -4.62
N THR A 23 4.14 4.99 -3.87
CA THR A 23 4.61 5.30 -2.51
C THR A 23 3.98 4.37 -1.48
N VAL A 24 4.63 4.23 -0.32
CA VAL A 24 4.09 3.52 0.84
C VAL A 24 2.72 4.07 1.25
N ALA A 25 2.54 5.39 1.22
CA ALA A 25 1.26 6.05 1.50
C ALA A 25 0.15 5.61 0.53
N SER A 26 0.49 5.50 -0.77
CA SER A 26 -0.46 5.04 -1.78
C SER A 26 -0.90 3.61 -1.52
N GLY A 27 0.03 2.74 -1.12
CA GLY A 27 -0.29 1.35 -0.77
C GLY A 27 -1.13 1.22 0.49
N GLN A 28 -0.85 2.02 1.53
CA GLN A 28 -1.69 2.07 2.74
C GLN A 28 -3.13 2.48 2.40
N ARG A 29 -3.30 3.55 1.63
CA ARG A 29 -4.62 4.02 1.17
C ARG A 29 -5.34 2.99 0.30
N GLU A 30 -4.60 2.26 -0.54
CA GLU A 30 -5.18 1.20 -1.35
C GLU A 30 -5.69 0.06 -0.47
N ILE A 31 -4.94 -0.36 0.55
CA ILE A 31 -5.38 -1.36 1.53
C ILE A 31 -6.62 -0.85 2.28
N GLU A 32 -6.59 0.37 2.80
CA GLU A 32 -7.74 0.97 3.51
C GLU A 32 -8.99 0.97 2.63
N ARG A 33 -8.85 1.36 1.37
CA ARG A 33 -9.94 1.38 0.39
C ARG A 33 -10.46 -0.02 0.05
N VAL A 34 -9.57 -1.00 -0.11
CA VAL A 34 -9.93 -2.39 -0.47
C VAL A 34 -10.70 -3.05 0.68
N PHE A 35 -10.24 -2.86 1.91
CA PHE A 35 -10.80 -3.51 3.09
C PHE A 35 -11.87 -2.67 3.82
N GLY A 36 -12.13 -1.44 3.35
CA GLY A 36 -13.12 -0.54 3.97
C GLY A 36 -12.70 -0.06 5.36
N LEU A 37 -11.39 0.09 5.59
CA LEU A 37 -10.84 0.53 6.87
C LEU A 37 -10.84 2.06 6.98
N PRO A 38 -10.87 2.61 8.20
CA PRO A 38 -10.71 4.05 8.42
C PRO A 38 -9.37 4.56 7.87
N GLU A 39 -9.35 5.83 7.43
CA GLU A 39 -8.12 6.46 6.94
C GLU A 39 -7.06 6.52 8.06
N GLY A 40 -5.83 6.13 7.74
CA GLY A 40 -4.70 6.10 8.66
C GLY A 40 -4.65 4.89 9.61
N SER A 41 -5.58 3.93 9.46
CA SER A 41 -5.60 2.71 10.26
C SER A 41 -4.55 1.69 9.83
N VAL A 42 -4.02 1.79 8.61
CA VAL A 42 -3.04 0.85 8.08
C VAL A 42 -1.63 1.42 8.18
N ARG A 43 -0.73 0.69 8.85
CA ARG A 43 0.70 1.00 8.90
C ARG A 43 1.53 -0.13 8.32
N LEU A 44 2.49 0.23 7.48
CA LEU A 44 3.43 -0.71 6.88
C LEU A 44 4.75 -0.62 7.64
N HIS A 45 5.27 -1.78 8.04
CA HIS A 45 6.56 -1.90 8.71
C HIS A 45 7.59 -2.50 7.75
N LEU A 46 8.84 -2.06 7.91
CA LEU A 46 9.99 -2.67 7.28
C LEU A 46 10.28 -4.03 7.95
N PRO A 47 11.03 -4.92 7.29
CA PRO A 47 11.48 -6.18 7.90
C PRO A 47 12.30 -5.99 9.19
N SER A 48 12.88 -4.81 9.39
CA SER A 48 13.56 -4.43 10.63
C SER A 48 12.63 -4.09 11.80
N GLY A 49 11.31 -4.15 11.60
CA GLY A 49 10.28 -3.74 12.56
C GLY A 49 10.03 -2.24 12.60
N ARG A 50 10.90 -1.42 11.99
CA ARG A 50 10.71 0.04 11.93
C ARG A 50 9.56 0.40 10.98
N PRO A 51 8.77 1.45 11.27
CA PRO A 51 7.73 1.91 10.35
C PRO A 51 8.35 2.36 9.02
N ALA A 52 7.75 1.95 7.91
CA ALA A 52 8.15 2.41 6.58
C ALA A 52 7.77 3.89 6.43
N ARG A 53 8.67 4.70 5.86
CA ARG A 53 8.36 6.10 5.61
C ARG A 53 7.33 6.22 4.49
N ALA A 54 6.32 7.05 4.70
CA ALA A 54 5.16 7.19 3.81
C ALA A 54 5.52 7.73 2.41
N ASP A 55 6.59 8.53 2.33
CA ASP A 55 7.12 9.19 1.14
C ASP A 55 8.01 8.27 0.27
N LYS A 56 8.55 7.18 0.83
CA LYS A 56 9.38 6.25 0.05
C LYS A 56 8.57 5.52 -1.00
N SER A 57 9.19 5.30 -2.16
CA SER A 57 8.71 4.37 -3.17
C SER A 57 8.87 2.93 -2.70
N ILE A 58 7.99 2.04 -3.19
CA ILE A 58 8.11 0.60 -2.94
C ILE A 58 9.43 0.06 -3.51
N ASP A 59 9.87 0.55 -4.66
CA ASP A 59 11.16 0.18 -5.27
C ASP A 59 12.35 0.45 -4.32
N ALA A 60 12.40 1.64 -3.72
CA ALA A 60 13.45 1.99 -2.76
C ALA A 60 13.41 1.14 -1.48
N LEU A 61 12.25 0.57 -1.13
CA LEU A 61 12.15 -0.40 -0.04
C LEU A 61 12.69 -1.78 -0.44
N LEU A 62 12.36 -2.22 -1.66
CA LEU A 62 12.84 -3.49 -2.19
C LEU A 62 14.36 -3.47 -2.39
N ASP A 63 14.93 -2.39 -2.90
CA ASP A 63 16.38 -2.21 -3.03
C ASP A 63 17.09 -2.22 -1.67
N GLY A 64 16.52 -1.52 -0.70
CA GLY A 64 17.05 -1.51 0.67
C GLY A 64 17.00 -2.88 1.34
N TYR A 65 16.07 -3.75 0.92
CA TYR A 65 16.00 -5.13 1.37
C TYR A 65 16.99 -6.04 0.62
N ALA A 66 17.05 -5.94 -0.71
CA ALA A 66 17.90 -6.78 -1.54
C ALA A 66 19.41 -6.58 -1.28
N ARG A 67 19.80 -5.43 -0.74
CA ARG A 67 21.19 -5.13 -0.32
C ARG A 67 21.56 -5.65 1.07
N ARG A 68 20.67 -6.38 1.74
CA ARG A 68 20.87 -6.92 3.09
C ARG A 68 21.10 -8.42 3.05
#